data_AF-A0A536W4S6-F1
#
_entry.id   AF-A0A536W4S6-F1
#
_cell.length_a   1.000
_cell.length_b   1.000
_cell.length_c   1.000
_cell.angle_alpha   90.00
_cell.angle_beta   90.00
_cell.angle_gamma   90.00
#
_symmetry.space_group_name_H-M   'P 1'
#
loop_
_entity.id
_entity.type
_entity.pdbx_description
1 polymer ?
#
loop_
_entity_poly.entity_id
_entity_poly.type
_entity_poly.pdbx_seq_one_letter_code
_entity_poly.pdbx_strand_id
1 'polypeptide(L)'
;MNRYPLWVYVTIGVALVLGALYTLPNFFGEAPAVQVSPARATLKVDQAVLGRVEEALRKAGIQPTGVFLDLSGVKVRLADTDTQLKAKDIIDQALNPDPANPSYTVALNLLPNSPRWLAAINAQPMYLGLDLRGGVHFLLQVDMRAAIAKRAESLAGDIRSQLRDKNVRHAGISREGDTVVIRFRDA
;
A
#
# COMPACT_ATOMS: atom_id res chain seq x y z
N MET A 1 -13.78 -24.82 -55.23
CA MET A 1 -14.09 -24.22 -53.91
C MET A 1 -12.88 -24.35 -53.01
N ASN A 2 -12.27 -23.22 -52.63
CA ASN A 2 -11.09 -23.15 -51.75
C ASN A 2 -11.41 -23.70 -50.36
N ARG A 3 -11.13 -24.98 -50.12
CA ARG A 3 -11.11 -25.57 -48.78
C ARG A 3 -9.67 -25.74 -48.35
N TYR A 4 -9.31 -25.18 -47.21
CA TYR A 4 -8.01 -25.44 -46.63
C TYR A 4 -7.95 -26.90 -46.14
N PRO A 5 -6.75 -27.51 -46.09
CA PRO A 5 -6.56 -28.82 -45.50
C PRO A 5 -7.02 -28.86 -44.03
N LEU A 6 -7.51 -30.01 -43.58
CA LEU A 6 -8.09 -30.21 -42.24
C LEU A 6 -7.11 -29.83 -41.11
N TRP A 7 -5.80 -30.04 -41.32
CA TRP A 7 -4.77 -29.66 -40.36
C TRP A 7 -4.74 -28.15 -40.06
N VAL A 8 -5.07 -27.29 -41.03
CA VAL A 8 -5.10 -25.83 -40.82
C VAL A 8 -6.20 -25.46 -39.82
N TYR A 9 -7.39 -26.05 -39.97
CA TYR A 9 -8.48 -25.83 -39.02
C TYR A 9 -8.17 -26.39 -37.63
N VAL A 10 -7.51 -27.56 -37.56
CA VAL A 10 -7.07 -28.15 -36.28
C VAL A 10 -6.03 -27.26 -35.60
N THR A 11 -5.03 -26.76 -36.34
CA THR A 11 -4.03 -25.83 -35.81
C THR A 11 -4.66 -24.55 -35.28
N ILE A 12 -5.62 -23.97 -36.02
CA ILE A 12 -6.36 -22.77 -35.56
C ILE A 12 -7.16 -23.07 -34.29
N GLY A 13 -7.85 -24.21 -34.23
CA GLY A 13 -8.62 -24.62 -33.06
C GLY A 13 -7.75 -24.80 -31.82
N VAL A 14 -6.61 -25.50 -31.94
CA VAL A 14 -5.65 -25.68 -30.84
C VAL A 14 -5.07 -24.34 -30.39
N ALA A 15 -4.69 -23.46 -31.33
CA ALA A 15 -4.19 -22.14 -31.00
C ALA A 15 -5.22 -21.29 -30.24
N LEU A 16 -6.50 -21.34 -30.63
CA LEU A 16 -7.59 -20.67 -29.93
C LEU A 16 -7.80 -21.21 -28.51
N VAL A 17 -7.79 -22.52 -28.33
CA VAL A 17 -7.94 -23.15 -27.01
C VAL A 17 -6.78 -22.78 -26.09
N LEU A 18 -5.54 -22.82 -26.58
CA LEU A 18 -4.37 -22.42 -25.80
C LEU A 18 -4.42 -20.93 -25.45
N GLY A 19 -4.79 -20.07 -26.41
CA GLY A 19 -4.98 -18.63 -26.17
C GLY A 19 -6.05 -18.36 -25.10
N ALA A 20 -7.20 -19.03 -25.18
CA ALA A 20 -8.25 -18.92 -24.17
C ALA A 20 -7.76 -19.40 -22.78
N LEU A 21 -7.05 -20.54 -22.73
CA LEU A 21 -6.54 -21.10 -21.48
C LEU A 21 -5.51 -20.19 -20.79
N TYR A 22 -4.57 -19.62 -21.55
CA TYR A 22 -3.54 -18.72 -20.99
C TYR A 22 -4.03 -17.29 -20.75
N THR A 23 -5.20 -16.91 -21.28
CA THR A 23 -5.82 -15.61 -20.95
C THR A 23 -6.68 -15.67 -19.69
N LEU A 24 -7.20 -16.84 -19.30
CA LEU A 24 -8.00 -17.04 -18.08
C LEU A 24 -7.39 -16.45 -16.79
N PRO A 25 -6.08 -16.61 -16.49
CA PRO A 25 -5.49 -16.04 -15.29
C PRO A 25 -5.74 -14.54 -15.12
N ASN A 26 -5.86 -13.78 -16.21
CA ASN A 26 -6.08 -12.33 -16.18
C ASN A 26 -7.49 -11.95 -15.68
N PHE A 27 -8.47 -12.86 -15.74
CA PHE A 27 -9.83 -12.61 -15.27
C PHE A 27 -9.99 -12.74 -13.74
N PHE A 28 -9.03 -13.35 -13.06
CA PHE A 28 -9.11 -13.53 -11.60
C PHE A 28 -8.64 -12.31 -10.81
N GLY A 29 -7.92 -11.37 -11.44
CA GLY A 29 -7.42 -10.16 -10.80
C GLY A 29 -6.39 -10.42 -9.70
N GLU A 30 -6.11 -9.36 -8.94
CA GLU A 30 -5.19 -9.37 -7.81
C GLU A 30 -5.96 -9.14 -6.50
N ALA A 31 -5.60 -9.86 -5.44
CA ALA A 31 -6.18 -9.72 -4.11
C ALA A 31 -5.21 -8.96 -3.18
N PRO A 32 -5.72 -8.04 -2.34
CA PRO A 32 -4.91 -7.30 -1.37
C PRO A 32 -4.25 -8.25 -0.38
N ALA A 33 -2.96 -8.05 -0.12
CA ALA A 33 -2.18 -8.92 0.72
C ALA A 33 -1.12 -8.17 1.55
N VAL A 34 -0.78 -8.69 2.71
CA VAL A 34 0.35 -8.22 3.52
C VAL A 34 1.43 -9.28 3.47
N GLN A 35 2.64 -8.87 3.12
CA GLN A 35 3.82 -9.73 3.09
C GLN A 35 4.76 -9.37 4.24
N VAL A 36 5.14 -10.40 5.01
CA VAL A 36 6.13 -10.33 6.07
C VAL A 36 7.37 -11.08 5.60
N SER A 37 8.44 -10.34 5.37
CA SER A 37 9.76 -10.89 5.01
C SER A 37 10.78 -10.57 6.10
N PRO A 38 11.84 -11.37 6.29
CA PRO A 38 12.87 -11.06 7.27
C PRO A 38 13.62 -9.79 6.84
N ALA A 39 13.89 -8.89 7.79
CA ALA A 39 14.64 -7.65 7.51
C ALA A 39 16.16 -7.92 7.35
N ARG A 40 16.64 -9.06 7.87
CA ARG A 40 18.05 -9.47 7.84
C ARG A 40 18.15 -10.92 7.37
N ALA A 41 19.17 -11.23 6.57
CA ALA A 41 19.38 -12.59 6.02
C ALA A 41 19.63 -13.66 7.10
N THR A 42 19.98 -13.26 8.32
CA THR A 42 20.14 -14.15 9.49
C THR A 42 18.82 -14.56 10.15
N LEU A 43 17.72 -13.85 9.88
CA LEU A 43 16.41 -14.13 10.44
C LEU A 43 15.60 -14.97 9.44
N LYS A 44 14.98 -16.04 9.94
CA LYS A 44 14.01 -16.83 9.17
C LYS A 44 12.61 -16.50 9.62
N VAL A 45 11.71 -16.50 8.64
CA VAL A 45 10.27 -16.41 8.91
C VAL A 45 9.76 -17.85 8.99
N ASP A 46 9.62 -18.33 10.22
CA ASP A 46 9.20 -19.71 10.52
C ASP A 46 7.72 -19.78 10.95
N GLN A 47 7.23 -20.98 11.21
CA GLN A 47 5.86 -21.25 11.64
C GLN A 47 5.48 -20.53 12.96
N ALA A 48 6.47 -20.19 13.79
CA ALA A 48 6.26 -19.37 14.98
C ALA A 48 5.85 -17.93 14.65
N VAL A 49 6.40 -17.35 13.57
CA VAL A 49 6.02 -16.01 13.09
C VAL A 49 4.62 -16.05 12.49
N LEU A 50 4.30 -17.11 11.73
CA LEU A 50 2.94 -17.36 11.23
C LEU A 50 1.92 -17.35 12.37
N GLY A 51 2.17 -18.10 13.44
CA GLY A 51 1.28 -18.13 14.61
C GLY A 51 1.09 -16.77 15.28
N ARG A 52 2.16 -15.96 15.40
CA ARG A 52 2.06 -14.59 15.93
C ARG A 52 1.24 -13.67 15.03
N VAL A 53 1.41 -13.78 13.70
CA VAL A 53 0.64 -13.01 12.72
C VAL A 53 -0.84 -13.37 12.81
N GLU A 54 -1.17 -14.67 12.85
CA GLU A 54 -2.55 -15.14 13.01
C GLU A 54 -3.17 -14.67 14.33
N GLU A 55 -2.41 -14.73 15.43
CA GLU A 55 -2.89 -14.26 16.73
C GLU A 55 -3.11 -12.74 16.74
N ALA A 56 -2.21 -11.96 16.15
CA ALA A 56 -2.35 -10.51 16.03
C ALA A 56 -3.58 -10.12 15.20
N LEU A 57 -3.78 -10.79 14.05
CA LEU A 57 -4.96 -10.58 13.20
C LEU A 57 -6.26 -10.96 13.93
N ARG A 58 -6.27 -12.09 14.65
CA ARG A 58 -7.42 -12.53 15.43
C ARG A 58 -7.75 -11.56 16.56
N LYS A 59 -6.75 -11.04 17.29
CA LYS A 59 -6.94 -10.02 18.34
C LYS A 59 -7.56 -8.73 17.79
N ALA A 60 -7.24 -8.38 16.56
CA ALA A 60 -7.82 -7.22 15.87
C ALA A 60 -9.16 -7.51 15.18
N GLY A 61 -9.68 -8.74 15.23
CA GLY A 61 -10.92 -9.13 14.56
C GLY A 61 -10.82 -9.19 13.03
N ILE A 62 -9.60 -9.27 12.48
CA ILE A 62 -9.37 -9.35 11.03
C ILE A 62 -9.37 -10.82 10.61
N GLN A 63 -10.27 -11.18 9.69
CA GLN A 63 -10.33 -12.52 9.11
C GLN A 63 -9.60 -12.54 7.76
N PRO A 64 -8.41 -13.17 7.66
CA PRO A 64 -7.72 -13.31 6.40
C PRO A 64 -8.41 -14.34 5.50
N THR A 65 -8.52 -14.03 4.20
CA THR A 65 -9.05 -14.93 3.17
C THR A 65 -8.12 -16.12 2.93
N GLY A 66 -6.83 -15.98 3.25
CA GLY A 66 -5.88 -17.07 3.23
C GLY A 66 -4.52 -16.64 3.76
N VAL A 67 -3.79 -17.57 4.37
CA VAL A 67 -2.43 -17.33 4.85
C VAL A 67 -1.51 -18.38 4.25
N PHE A 68 -0.39 -17.93 3.69
CA PHE A 68 0.58 -18.76 3.00
C PHE A 68 1.96 -18.51 3.59
N LEU A 69 2.65 -19.58 3.99
CA LEU A 69 4.06 -19.54 4.34
C LEU A 69 4.88 -19.99 3.12
N ASP A 70 5.85 -19.17 2.72
CA ASP A 70 6.72 -19.40 1.57
C ASP A 70 8.18 -19.16 1.98
N LEU A 71 9.14 -19.51 1.11
CA LEU A 71 10.57 -19.30 1.34
C LEU A 71 10.95 -17.83 1.58
N SER A 72 10.17 -16.90 1.00
CA SER A 72 10.35 -15.46 1.17
C SER A 72 9.66 -14.89 2.43
N GLY A 73 8.90 -15.70 3.15
CA GLY A 73 8.17 -15.32 4.37
C GLY A 73 6.67 -15.58 4.33
N VAL A 74 5.92 -14.90 5.19
CA VAL A 74 4.46 -15.09 5.35
C VAL A 74 3.72 -14.10 4.46
N LYS A 75 2.72 -14.59 3.74
CA LYS A 75 1.83 -13.82 2.87
C LYS A 75 0.39 -14.00 3.37
N VAL A 76 -0.24 -12.92 3.80
CA VAL A 76 -1.63 -12.90 4.28
C VAL A 76 -2.49 -12.24 3.22
N ARG A 77 -3.47 -12.97 2.67
CA ARG A 77 -4.47 -12.43 1.74
C ARG A 77 -5.67 -11.92 2.50
N LEU A 78 -6.20 -10.78 2.07
CA LEU A 78 -7.28 -10.05 2.71
C LEU A 78 -8.42 -9.80 1.72
N ALA A 79 -9.58 -9.42 2.24
CA ALA A 79 -10.77 -9.17 1.42
C ALA A 79 -10.71 -7.82 0.70
N ASP A 80 -10.15 -6.80 1.36
CA ASP A 80 -10.17 -5.41 0.89
C ASP A 80 -8.92 -4.63 1.33
N THR A 81 -8.69 -3.49 0.70
CA THR A 81 -7.52 -2.63 0.91
C THR A 81 -7.53 -1.91 2.27
N ASP A 82 -8.70 -1.57 2.82
CA ASP A 82 -8.77 -0.92 4.14
C ASP A 82 -8.35 -1.88 5.24
N THR A 83 -8.81 -3.13 5.15
CA THR A 83 -8.38 -4.23 6.01
C THR A 83 -6.90 -4.55 5.79
N GLN A 84 -6.38 -4.39 4.57
CA GLN A 84 -4.95 -4.53 4.28
C GLN A 84 -4.08 -3.50 5.00
N LEU A 85 -4.47 -2.23 4.97
CA LEU A 85 -3.75 -1.18 5.67
C LEU A 85 -3.76 -1.41 7.18
N LYS A 86 -4.93 -1.72 7.76
CA LYS A 86 -5.05 -2.06 9.18
C LYS A 86 -4.21 -3.27 9.56
N ALA A 87 -4.30 -4.34 8.77
CA ALA A 87 -3.53 -5.56 8.99
C ALA A 87 -2.04 -5.30 8.95
N LYS A 88 -1.55 -4.49 8.00
CA LYS A 88 -0.14 -4.10 7.92
C LYS A 88 0.32 -3.42 9.20
N ASP A 89 -0.44 -2.44 9.72
CA ASP A 89 -0.04 -1.70 10.91
C ASP A 89 -0.07 -2.58 12.17
N ILE A 90 -1.08 -3.45 12.31
CA ILE A 90 -1.18 -4.39 13.42
C ILE A 90 -0.05 -5.42 13.39
N ILE A 91 0.24 -5.99 12.22
CA ILE A 91 1.31 -6.97 12.04
C ILE A 91 2.67 -6.33 12.31
N ASP A 92 2.89 -5.11 11.81
CA ASP A 92 4.12 -4.35 12.03
C ASP A 92 4.33 -4.05 13.52
N GLN A 93 3.30 -3.60 14.23
CA GLN A 93 3.37 -3.36 15.67
C GLN A 93 3.60 -4.64 16.49
N ALA A 94 3.01 -5.77 16.07
CA ALA A 94 3.16 -7.05 16.75
C ALA A 94 4.55 -7.69 16.53
N LEU A 95 5.13 -7.50 15.36
CA LEU A 95 6.41 -8.11 14.98
C LEU A 95 7.62 -7.21 15.23
N ASN A 96 7.44 -5.89 15.21
CA ASN A 96 8.48 -4.88 15.40
C ASN A 96 8.13 -3.94 16.57
N PRO A 97 8.25 -4.41 17.83
CA PRO A 97 7.97 -3.57 19.00
C PRO A 97 8.97 -2.41 19.19
N ASP A 98 10.17 -2.51 18.61
CA ASP A 98 11.16 -1.42 18.58
C ASP A 98 11.27 -0.84 17.14
N PRO A 99 10.80 0.39 16.91
CA PRO A 99 10.90 1.06 15.60
C PRO A 99 12.34 1.34 15.15
N ALA A 100 13.31 1.38 16.08
CA ALA A 100 14.70 1.65 15.74
C ALA A 100 15.43 0.42 15.18
N ASN A 101 14.93 -0.80 15.44
CA ASN A 101 15.52 -2.06 15.00
C ASN A 101 14.45 -3.05 14.52
N PRO A 102 13.81 -2.81 13.36
CA PRO A 102 12.84 -3.74 12.81
C PRO A 102 13.50 -5.09 12.50
N SER A 103 12.92 -6.16 13.02
CA SER A 103 13.36 -7.54 12.77
C SER A 103 12.72 -8.09 11.49
N TYR A 104 11.54 -7.59 11.14
CA TYR A 104 10.77 -8.01 9.98
C TYR A 104 10.34 -6.81 9.14
N THR A 105 10.32 -6.98 7.83
CA THR A 105 9.75 -6.00 6.90
C THR A 105 8.32 -6.41 6.59
N VAL A 106 7.38 -5.54 6.94
CA VAL A 106 5.95 -5.73 6.67
C VAL A 106 5.53 -4.80 5.54
N ALA A 107 5.23 -5.36 4.38
CA ALA A 107 4.92 -4.61 3.16
C ALA A 107 3.51 -4.94 2.63
N LEU A 108 2.87 -3.93 2.04
CA LEU A 108 1.65 -4.11 1.25
C LEU A 108 2.03 -4.76 -0.08
N ASN A 109 1.28 -5.79 -0.47
CA ASN A 109 1.47 -6.51 -1.72
C ASN A 109 0.12 -6.87 -2.35
N LEU A 110 0.14 -7.28 -3.60
CA LEU A 110 -1.01 -7.76 -4.36
C LEU A 110 -0.68 -9.17 -4.84
N LEU A 111 -1.51 -10.15 -4.46
CA LEU A 111 -1.31 -11.54 -4.84
C LEU A 111 -2.27 -11.93 -5.95
N PRO A 112 -1.83 -12.66 -6.99
CA PRO A 112 -2.72 -13.26 -7.97
C PRO A 112 -3.82 -14.07 -7.30
N ASN A 113 -5.07 -13.82 -7.67
CA ASN A 113 -6.20 -14.60 -7.17
C ASN A 113 -6.52 -15.82 -8.06
N SER A 114 -5.62 -16.13 -9.00
CA SER A 114 -5.74 -17.26 -9.90
C SER A 114 -5.77 -18.60 -9.13
N PRO A 115 -6.65 -19.54 -9.51
CA PRO A 115 -6.67 -20.90 -8.97
C PRO A 115 -5.31 -21.60 -9.03
N ARG A 116 -5.04 -22.47 -8.05
CA ARG A 116 -3.77 -23.22 -7.95
C ARG A 116 -3.47 -24.07 -9.19
N TRP A 117 -4.49 -24.60 -9.87
CA TRP A 117 -4.30 -25.41 -11.07
C TRP A 117 -3.78 -24.61 -12.27
N LEU A 118 -4.15 -23.33 -12.40
CA LEU A 118 -3.60 -22.43 -13.43
C LEU A 118 -2.13 -22.12 -13.13
N ALA A 119 -1.80 -21.87 -11.86
CA ALA A 119 -0.40 -21.69 -11.45
C ALA A 119 0.45 -22.95 -11.69
N ALA A 120 -0.12 -24.15 -11.52
CA ALA A 120 0.57 -25.42 -11.73
C ALA A 120 0.98 -25.67 -13.19
N ILE A 121 0.21 -25.17 -14.17
CA ILE A 121 0.55 -25.23 -15.60
C ILE A 121 1.39 -24.03 -16.07
N ASN A 122 1.91 -23.24 -15.12
CA ASN A 122 2.63 -22.00 -15.36
C ASN A 122 1.83 -20.95 -16.16
N ALA A 123 0.49 -20.99 -16.08
CA ALA A 123 -0.37 -19.95 -16.61
C ALA A 123 -0.44 -18.80 -15.60
N GLN A 124 0.59 -17.96 -15.63
CA GLN A 124 0.70 -16.76 -14.79
C GLN A 124 -0.11 -15.62 -15.42
N PRO A 125 -0.81 -14.79 -14.62
CA PRO A 125 -1.39 -13.56 -15.13
C PRO A 125 -0.29 -12.62 -15.64
N MET A 126 -0.65 -11.77 -16.59
CA MET A 126 0.27 -10.77 -17.10
C MET A 126 0.58 -9.73 -16.03
N TYR A 127 1.83 -9.26 -15.98
CA TYR A 127 2.18 -8.11 -15.14
C TYR A 127 1.46 -6.87 -15.65
N LEU A 128 0.38 -6.52 -14.95
CA LEU A 128 -0.36 -5.30 -15.21
C LEU A 128 0.54 -4.13 -14.81
N GLY A 129 0.76 -3.20 -15.74
CA GLY A 129 1.47 -1.95 -15.45
C GLY A 129 0.75 -1.16 -14.35
N LEU A 130 1.42 -0.16 -13.79
CA LEU A 130 0.88 0.66 -12.70
C LEU A 130 -0.52 1.23 -12.99
N ASP A 131 -0.75 1.65 -14.24
CA ASP A 131 -2.02 2.22 -14.72
C ASP A 131 -3.15 1.17 -14.70
N LEU A 132 -2.85 -0.06 -15.13
CA LEU A 132 -3.83 -1.15 -15.20
C LEU A 132 -4.05 -1.87 -13.87
N ARG A 133 -3.15 -1.66 -12.88
CA ARG A 133 -3.30 -2.16 -11.50
C ARG A 133 -4.21 -1.30 -10.63
N GLY A 134 -4.84 -0.25 -11.19
CA GLY A 134 -5.68 0.68 -10.43
C GLY A 134 -4.86 1.66 -9.58
N GLY A 135 -3.58 1.85 -9.90
CA GLY A 135 -2.66 2.75 -9.21
C GLY A 135 -1.96 2.13 -8.00
N VAL A 136 -0.80 2.70 -7.62
CA VAL A 136 -0.20 2.44 -6.31
C VAL A 136 -0.93 3.29 -5.29
N HIS A 137 -1.27 2.71 -4.13
CA HIS A 137 -1.63 3.50 -2.98
C HIS A 137 -0.38 4.25 -2.51
N PHE A 138 -0.21 5.44 -3.07
CA PHE A 138 0.82 6.36 -2.63
C PHE A 138 0.40 6.85 -1.25
N LEU A 139 1.04 6.33 -0.21
CA LEU A 139 0.90 6.87 1.13
C LEU A 139 1.56 8.25 1.13
N LEU A 140 0.78 9.27 0.83
CA LEU A 140 1.24 10.65 0.89
C LEU A 140 1.30 11.04 2.36
N GLN A 141 2.45 10.80 2.98
CA GLN A 141 2.70 11.24 4.35
C GLN A 141 2.72 12.77 4.36
N VAL A 142 1.64 13.37 4.88
CA VAL A 142 1.58 14.81 5.07
C VAL A 142 2.40 15.16 6.31
N ASP A 143 3.50 15.88 6.13
CA ASP A 143 4.24 16.46 7.26
C ASP A 143 3.40 17.59 7.87
N MET A 144 2.63 17.23 8.91
CA MET A 144 1.77 18.16 9.62
C MET A 144 2.55 19.28 10.30
N ARG A 145 3.81 19.06 10.72
CA ARG A 145 4.63 20.12 11.32
C ARG A 145 5.00 21.16 10.28
N ALA A 146 5.44 20.72 9.09
CA ALA A 146 5.70 21.61 7.97
C ALA A 146 4.43 22.37 7.53
N ALA A 147 3.27 21.70 7.53
CA ALA A 147 1.99 22.32 7.19
C ALA A 147 1.57 23.41 8.18
N ILE A 148 1.67 23.14 9.50
CA ILE A 148 1.36 24.10 10.55
C ILE A 148 2.33 25.29 10.49
N ALA A 149 3.62 25.03 10.34
CA ALA A 149 4.64 26.07 10.20
C ALA A 149 4.35 27.00 9.01
N LYS A 150 4.02 26.43 7.85
CA LYS A 150 3.68 27.19 6.64
C LYS A 150 2.38 27.97 6.81
N ARG A 151 1.38 27.40 7.52
CA ARG A 151 0.12 28.10 7.80
C ARG A 151 0.32 29.27 8.75
N ALA A 152 1.13 29.12 9.80
CA ALA A 152 1.47 30.20 10.72
C ALA A 152 2.24 31.34 10.02
N GLU A 153 3.14 31.01 9.10
CA GLU A 153 3.86 32.01 8.29
C GLU A 153 2.91 32.78 7.37
N SER A 154 2.03 32.08 6.65
CA SER A 154 0.99 32.69 5.83
C SER A 154 0.09 33.62 6.65
N LEU A 155 -0.32 33.17 7.84
CA LEU A 155 -1.18 33.95 8.72
C LEU A 155 -0.50 35.25 9.18
N ALA A 156 0.78 35.20 9.53
CA ALA A 156 1.56 36.39 9.89
C ALA A 156 1.65 37.39 8.71
N GLY A 157 1.80 36.89 7.48
CA GLY A 157 1.74 37.69 6.26
C GLY A 157 0.37 38.35 6.04
N ASP A 158 -0.71 37.57 6.15
CA ASP A 158 -2.09 38.03 5.96
C ASP A 158 -2.47 39.11 6.98
N ILE A 159 -2.12 38.91 8.25
CA ILE A 159 -2.36 39.88 9.32
C ILE A 159 -1.63 41.20 9.05
N ARG A 160 -0.39 41.13 8.54
CA ARG A 160 0.38 42.34 8.17
C ARG A 160 -0.31 43.14 7.08
N SER A 161 -0.79 42.45 6.04
CA SER A 161 -1.53 43.08 4.95
C SER A 161 -2.83 43.70 5.46
N GLN A 162 -3.62 42.97 6.25
CA GLN A 162 -4.90 43.46 6.78
C GLN A 162 -4.75 44.66 7.72
N LEU A 163 -3.74 44.66 8.60
CA LEU A 163 -3.49 45.80 9.50
C LEU A 163 -3.03 47.03 8.72
N ARG A 164 -2.23 46.83 7.65
CA ARG A 164 -1.85 47.92 6.73
C ARG A 164 -3.06 48.49 6.00
N ASP A 165 -3.94 47.63 5.47
CA ASP A 165 -5.13 48.03 4.73
C ASP A 165 -6.12 48.80 5.62
N LYS A 166 -6.26 48.40 6.88
CA LYS A 166 -7.09 49.08 7.88
C LYS A 166 -6.39 50.25 8.59
N ASN A 167 -5.18 50.61 8.15
CA ASN A 167 -4.36 51.70 8.70
C ASN A 167 -4.12 51.61 10.23
N VAL A 168 -4.06 50.38 10.75
CA VAL A 168 -3.81 50.09 12.17
C VAL A 168 -2.31 50.02 12.40
N ARG A 169 -1.78 50.88 13.27
CA ARG A 169 -0.35 50.90 13.60
C ARG A 169 0.01 49.71 14.49
N HIS A 170 1.04 48.96 14.10
CA HIS A 170 1.62 47.86 14.87
C HIS A 170 3.12 48.08 15.09
N ALA A 171 3.67 47.55 16.19
CA ALA A 171 5.09 47.58 16.53
C ALA A 171 5.89 46.40 15.94
N GLY A 172 5.20 45.41 15.37
CA GLY A 172 5.80 44.26 14.71
C GLY A 172 4.91 43.03 14.77
N ILE A 173 5.04 42.14 13.78
CA ILE A 173 4.36 40.85 13.72
C ILE A 173 5.47 39.80 13.58
N SER A 174 5.58 38.91 14.56
CA SER A 174 6.58 37.84 14.59
C SER A 174 5.92 36.49 14.82
N ARG A 175 6.51 35.44 14.25
CA ARG A 175 6.15 34.06 14.52
C ARG A 175 7.01 33.53 15.67
N GLU A 176 6.37 32.92 16.67
CA GLU A 176 7.04 32.26 17.79
C GLU A 176 6.51 30.81 17.85
N GLY A 177 7.28 29.87 17.29
CA GLY A 177 6.83 28.49 17.09
C GLY A 177 5.62 28.41 16.16
N ASP A 178 4.52 27.86 16.67
CA ASP A 178 3.23 27.73 15.95
C ASP A 178 2.27 28.90 16.25
N THR A 179 2.74 29.93 16.97
CA THR A 179 1.93 31.10 17.35
C THR A 179 2.36 32.34 16.60
N VAL A 180 1.40 33.21 16.26
CA VAL A 180 1.67 34.54 15.69
C VAL A 180 1.47 35.59 16.78
N VAL A 181 2.51 36.37 17.05
CA VAL A 181 2.51 37.43 18.05
C VAL A 181 2.49 38.78 17.36
N ILE A 182 1.53 39.63 17.75
CA ILE A 182 1.40 41.00 17.28
C ILE A 182 1.71 41.92 18.44
N ARG A 183 2.69 42.81 18.25
CA ARG A 183 3.01 43.85 19.23
C ARG A 183 2.34 45.14 18.80
N PHE A 184 1.62 45.78 19.72
CA PHE A 184 1.11 47.14 19.56
C PHE A 184 1.91 48.08 20.45
N ARG A 185 2.03 49.36 20.05
CA ARG A 185 2.59 50.37 20.94
C ARG A 185 1.48 50.83 21.87
N ASP A 186 1.78 50.97 23.17
CA ASP A 186 0.90 51.69 24.08
C ASP A 186 0.75 53.15 23.63
N ALA A 187 -0.45 53.70 23.90
CA ALA A 187 -0.88 55.04 23.49
C ALA A 187 -0.02 56.15 24.11
#